data_AF-A0A353M038-F1
#
_entry.id   AF-A0A353M038-F1
#
_cell.length_a   1.000
_cell.length_b   1.000
_cell.length_c   1.000
_cell.angle_alpha   90.00
_cell.angle_beta   90.00
_cell.angle_gamma   90.00
#
_symmetry.space_group_name_H-M   'P 1'
#
loop_
_entity.id
_entity.type
_entity.pdbx_description
1 polymer ?
#
loop_
_entity_poly.entity_id
_entity_poly.type
_entity_poly.pdbx_seq_one_letter_code
_entity_poly.pdbx_strand_id
1 'polypeptide(L)'
;HGAYRGDGAFGQFCLVVSEEELVVAITAGLNDMQGVLDGIWSILLPALSPVALPENRAEHERLQIKLKELALPTLPGRKRDNAKELGGRYVFPANDLGIKAVTLKFDADACHVMLELSSGKPKVVFGYGSYMQSKFRYQRSTTLALSCASWKDDTTLELMSRLVETPFTYTVTCGFAPGQIELQASVNCSFGPREFPVVRGRLEEAESVS
;
A
#
# COMPACT_ATOMS: atom_id res chain seq x y z
N HIS A 1 17.61 -16.37 26.43
CA HIS A 1 18.42 -15.27 25.90
C HIS A 1 18.26 -13.95 26.64
N GLY A 2 17.59 -13.87 27.81
CA GLY A 2 17.54 -12.62 28.60
C GLY A 2 17.09 -11.37 27.83
N ALA A 3 16.37 -11.54 26.73
CA ALA A 3 16.06 -10.47 25.79
C ALA A 3 14.74 -9.81 26.17
N TYR A 4 14.68 -8.49 26.01
CA TYR A 4 13.47 -7.71 26.27
C TYR A 4 13.03 -7.06 24.97
N ARG A 5 11.72 -6.97 24.75
CA ARG A 5 11.19 -6.33 23.55
C ARG A 5 10.02 -5.41 23.84
N GLY A 6 9.94 -4.33 23.07
CA GLY A 6 8.74 -3.52 22.93
C GLY A 6 8.01 -3.90 21.64
N ASP A 7 6.71 -4.16 21.75
CA ASP A 7 5.86 -4.58 20.64
C ASP A 7 4.91 -3.43 20.28
N GLY A 8 5.06 -2.92 19.07
CA GLY A 8 4.09 -2.04 18.44
C GLY A 8 3.18 -2.81 17.49
N ALA A 9 2.07 -2.16 17.10
CA ALA A 9 1.09 -2.77 16.21
C ALA A 9 1.70 -3.21 14.88
N PHE A 10 1.30 -4.38 14.38
CA PHE A 10 1.60 -4.88 13.03
C PHE A 10 3.10 -5.15 12.76
N GLY A 11 3.82 -5.63 13.77
CA GLY A 11 5.20 -6.11 13.64
C GLY A 11 6.27 -5.04 13.84
N GLN A 12 5.91 -3.92 14.49
CA GLN A 12 6.87 -2.92 14.93
C GLN A 12 7.57 -3.47 16.18
N PHE A 13 8.89 -3.61 16.15
CA PHE A 13 9.62 -4.16 17.29
C PHE A 13 10.86 -3.34 17.64
N CYS A 14 11.12 -3.24 18.93
CA CYS A 14 12.43 -2.89 19.45
C CYS A 14 12.87 -4.04 20.36
N LEU A 15 13.85 -4.83 19.91
CA LEU A 15 14.39 -5.97 20.64
C LEU A 15 15.78 -5.61 21.18
N VAL A 16 16.00 -5.84 22.47
CA VAL A 16 17.29 -5.66 23.14
C VAL A 16 17.79 -7.02 23.60
N VAL A 17 18.95 -7.42 23.11
CA VAL A 17 19.65 -8.67 23.48
C VAL A 17 20.94 -8.28 24.18
N SER A 18 20.84 -8.03 25.49
CA SER A 18 21.93 -7.43 26.29
C SER A 18 23.19 -8.28 26.32
N GLU A 19 23.06 -9.61 26.36
CA GLU A 19 24.19 -10.55 26.36
C GLU A 19 25.06 -10.42 25.10
N GLU A 20 24.47 -9.98 23.98
CA GLU A 20 25.11 -9.86 22.67
C GLU A 20 25.37 -8.39 22.27
N GLU A 21 25.17 -7.44 23.19
CA GLU A 21 25.26 -6.00 22.94
C GLU A 21 24.46 -5.53 21.69
N LEU A 22 23.33 -6.21 21.39
CA LEU A 22 22.56 -6.01 20.17
C LEU A 22 21.21 -5.33 20.45
N VAL A 23 20.88 -4.34 19.61
CA VAL A 23 19.52 -3.78 19.50
C VAL A 23 19.03 -3.94 18.07
N VAL A 24 17.84 -4.51 17.89
CA VAL A 24 17.17 -4.66 16.60
C VAL A 24 15.90 -3.82 16.59
N ALA A 25 15.85 -2.84 15.68
CA ALA A 25 14.65 -2.05 15.41
C ALA A 25 14.00 -2.54 14.11
N ILE A 26 12.73 -2.88 14.17
CA ILE A 26 11.93 -3.36 13.03
C ILE A 26 10.78 -2.39 12.80
N THR A 27 10.68 -1.90 11.57
CA THR A 27 9.48 -1.22 11.07
C THR A 27 8.75 -2.13 10.08
N ALA A 28 7.46 -2.37 10.33
CA ALA A 28 6.70 -3.31 9.53
C ALA A 28 5.20 -2.98 9.43
N GLY A 29 4.53 -3.61 8.47
CA GLY A 29 3.08 -3.59 8.31
C GLY A 29 2.61 -4.99 7.93
N LEU A 30 2.72 -5.92 8.86
CA LEU A 30 2.51 -7.35 8.62
C LEU A 30 1.64 -7.99 9.70
N ASN A 31 1.05 -9.14 9.38
CA ASN A 31 0.23 -9.89 10.32
C ASN A 31 1.00 -11.06 10.95
N ASP A 32 1.96 -11.65 10.22
CA ASP A 32 2.84 -12.70 10.75
C ASP A 32 4.00 -12.10 11.54
N MET A 33 3.65 -11.59 12.72
CA MET A 33 4.60 -10.95 13.63
C MET A 33 5.64 -11.91 14.17
N GLN A 34 5.27 -13.18 14.33
CA GLN A 34 6.16 -14.21 14.87
C GLN A 34 7.21 -14.63 13.84
N GLY A 35 6.86 -14.75 12.56
CA GLY A 35 7.82 -15.16 11.52
C GLY A 35 9.04 -14.24 11.41
N VAL A 36 8.87 -12.93 11.60
CA VAL A 36 10.01 -11.99 11.60
C VAL A 36 10.90 -12.18 12.84
N LEU A 37 10.29 -12.41 13.99
CA LEU A 37 11.04 -12.71 15.22
C LEU A 37 11.77 -14.04 15.09
N ASP A 38 11.14 -15.07 14.56
CA ASP A 38 11.78 -16.38 14.33
C ASP A 38 13.04 -16.24 13.46
N GLY A 39 13.02 -15.34 12.45
CA GLY A 39 14.20 -15.00 11.66
C GLY A 39 15.36 -14.45 12.50
N ILE A 40 15.08 -13.62 13.52
CA ILE A 40 16.12 -13.12 14.42
C ILE A 40 16.75 -14.28 15.19
N TRP A 41 15.96 -15.16 15.79
CA TRP A 41 16.46 -16.26 16.62
C TRP A 41 17.10 -17.39 15.81
N SER A 42 16.63 -17.65 14.60
CA SER A 42 17.12 -18.76 13.77
C SER A 42 18.29 -18.37 12.86
N ILE A 43 18.41 -17.09 12.48
CA ILE A 43 19.42 -16.63 11.52
C ILE A 43 20.38 -15.63 12.17
N LEU A 44 19.86 -14.53 12.73
CA LEU A 44 20.70 -13.42 13.18
C LEU A 44 21.50 -13.78 14.44
N LEU A 45 20.84 -14.19 15.51
CA LEU A 45 21.49 -14.46 16.80
C LEU A 45 22.55 -15.58 16.70
N PRO A 46 22.29 -16.71 16.03
CA PRO A 46 23.30 -17.77 15.89
C PRO A 46 24.52 -17.35 15.06
N ALA A 47 24.40 -16.31 14.25
CA ALA A 47 25.49 -15.78 13.43
C ALA A 47 26.34 -14.71 14.13
N LEU A 48 25.95 -14.27 15.33
CA LEU A 48 26.75 -13.32 16.11
C LEU A 48 28.03 -13.98 16.62
N SER A 49 29.12 -13.21 16.63
CA SER A 49 30.42 -13.65 17.11
C SER A 49 31.09 -12.51 17.85
N PRO A 50 31.68 -12.76 19.04
CA PRO A 50 32.45 -11.75 19.77
C PRO A 50 33.79 -11.44 19.08
N VAL A 51 34.23 -12.27 18.15
CA VAL A 51 35.44 -12.07 17.36
C VAL A 51 35.06 -11.49 16.00
N ALA A 52 35.79 -10.44 15.59
CA ALA A 52 35.64 -9.85 14.27
C ALA A 52 35.85 -10.90 13.18
N LEU A 53 34.90 -10.98 12.25
CA LEU A 53 35.00 -11.87 11.10
C LEU A 53 36.11 -11.41 10.16
N PRO A 54 36.83 -12.33 9.50
CA PRO A 54 37.78 -11.98 8.46
C PRO A 54 37.06 -11.25 7.31
N GLU A 55 37.77 -10.35 6.64
CA GLU A 55 37.20 -9.63 5.51
C GLU A 55 36.76 -10.60 4.41
N ASN A 56 35.51 -10.47 3.97
CA ASN A 56 34.97 -11.17 2.83
C ASN A 56 34.37 -10.17 1.85
N ARG A 57 35.23 -9.66 0.96
CA ARG A 57 34.86 -8.62 0.01
C ARG A 57 33.74 -9.06 -0.95
N ALA A 58 33.74 -10.32 -1.39
CA ALA A 58 32.72 -10.83 -2.31
C ALA A 58 31.32 -10.83 -1.70
N GLU A 59 31.16 -11.34 -0.47
CA GLU A 59 29.86 -11.31 0.22
C GLU A 59 29.44 -9.90 0.63
N HIS A 60 30.40 -9.02 0.97
CA HIS A 60 30.10 -7.61 1.21
C HIS A 60 29.56 -6.92 -0.05
N GLU A 61 30.19 -7.10 -1.21
CA GLU A 61 29.71 -6.55 -2.49
C GLU A 61 28.31 -7.07 -2.82
N ARG A 62 28.06 -8.37 -2.60
CA ARG A 62 26.74 -8.98 -2.77
C ARG A 62 25.67 -8.37 -1.86
N LEU A 63 26.00 -8.14 -0.58
CA LEU A 63 25.10 -7.47 0.36
C LEU A 63 24.81 -6.03 -0.07
N GLN A 64 25.82 -5.29 -0.50
CA GLN A 64 25.65 -3.91 -0.99
C GLN A 64 24.74 -3.83 -2.21
N ILE A 65 24.88 -4.76 -3.17
CA ILE A 65 23.97 -4.86 -4.32
C ILE A 65 22.55 -5.13 -3.83
N LYS A 66 22.38 -6.12 -2.95
CA LYS A 66 21.06 -6.48 -2.40
C LYS A 66 20.39 -5.30 -1.71
N LEU A 67 21.12 -4.57 -0.86
CA LEU A 67 20.60 -3.40 -0.14
C LEU A 67 20.20 -2.26 -1.08
N LYS A 68 20.94 -2.04 -2.17
CA LYS A 68 20.61 -1.02 -3.18
C LYS A 68 19.36 -1.37 -4.00
N GLU A 69 19.08 -2.66 -4.18
CA GLU A 69 17.93 -3.14 -4.95
C GLU A 69 16.65 -3.29 -4.13
N LEU A 70 16.73 -3.23 -2.79
CA LEU A 70 15.55 -3.31 -1.94
C LEU A 70 14.62 -2.13 -2.19
N ALA A 71 13.42 -2.46 -2.68
CA ALA A 71 12.36 -1.50 -2.93
C ALA A 71 11.01 -2.10 -2.50
N LEU A 72 10.06 -1.23 -2.15
CA LEU A 72 8.68 -1.65 -1.92
C LEU A 72 8.04 -1.98 -3.27
N PRO A 73 7.54 -3.20 -3.50
CA PRO A 73 7.05 -3.61 -4.80
C PRO A 73 5.84 -2.77 -5.24
N THR A 74 5.87 -2.32 -6.49
CA THR A 74 4.74 -1.72 -7.19
C THR A 74 3.83 -2.79 -7.80
N LEU A 75 2.64 -2.39 -8.23
CA LEU A 75 1.82 -3.23 -9.11
C LEU A 75 2.49 -3.37 -10.49
N PRO A 76 2.18 -4.41 -11.29
CA PRO A 76 2.84 -4.69 -12.57
C PRO A 76 2.79 -3.57 -13.63
N GLY A 77 1.91 -2.57 -13.45
CA GLY A 77 1.82 -1.43 -14.34
C GLY A 77 1.21 -1.72 -15.70
N ARG A 78 0.42 -2.79 -15.83
CA ARG A 78 -0.33 -3.06 -17.07
C ARG A 78 -1.29 -1.91 -17.35
N LYS A 79 -1.38 -1.53 -18.62
CA LYS A 79 -2.24 -0.46 -19.15
C LYS A 79 -3.37 -1.06 -19.98
N ARG A 80 -4.43 -0.27 -20.21
CA ARG A 80 -5.56 -0.59 -21.08
C ARG A 80 -5.66 0.47 -22.17
N ASP A 81 -5.74 0.07 -23.44
CA ASP A 81 -5.68 0.98 -24.59
C ASP A 81 -6.81 2.02 -24.58
N ASN A 82 -8.04 1.59 -24.28
CA ASN A 82 -9.23 2.46 -24.28
C ASN A 82 -9.71 2.81 -22.87
N ALA A 83 -8.79 2.94 -21.91
CA ALA A 83 -9.12 3.25 -20.51
C ALA A 83 -10.02 4.51 -20.35
N LYS A 84 -9.87 5.49 -21.23
CA LYS A 84 -10.63 6.75 -21.22
C LYS A 84 -12.15 6.56 -21.33
N GLU A 85 -12.62 5.48 -21.95
CA GLU A 85 -14.05 5.15 -22.06
C GLU A 85 -14.69 4.83 -20.70
N LEU A 86 -13.88 4.41 -19.72
CA LEU A 86 -14.29 4.17 -18.33
C LEU A 86 -14.00 5.37 -17.43
N GLY A 87 -13.52 6.48 -18.01
CA GLY A 87 -13.33 7.73 -17.32
C GLY A 87 -14.66 8.42 -17.07
N GLY A 88 -14.77 9.14 -15.96
CA GLY A 88 -15.99 9.84 -15.60
C GLY A 88 -16.22 9.89 -14.11
N ARG A 89 -17.34 10.50 -13.73
CA ARG A 89 -17.78 10.63 -12.34
C ARG A 89 -18.81 9.55 -12.05
N TYR A 90 -18.50 8.69 -11.10
CA TYR A 90 -19.40 7.65 -10.61
C TYR A 90 -20.00 8.09 -9.27
N VAL A 91 -21.31 8.07 -9.14
CA VAL A 91 -22.05 8.43 -7.93
C VAL A 91 -22.50 7.17 -7.21
N PHE A 92 -22.36 7.17 -5.88
CA PHE A 92 -22.66 6.03 -5.03
C PHE A 92 -23.87 6.34 -4.15
N PRO A 93 -24.80 5.40 -3.96
CA PRO A 93 -25.78 5.47 -2.87
C PRO A 93 -25.09 5.59 -1.51
N ALA A 94 -25.85 5.97 -0.48
CA ALA A 94 -25.34 6.00 0.90
C ALA A 94 -24.71 4.65 1.26
N ASN A 95 -23.49 4.69 1.79
CA ASN A 95 -22.69 3.52 2.16
C ASN A 95 -21.85 3.85 3.40
N ASP A 96 -21.45 2.82 4.12
CA ASP A 96 -20.72 2.95 5.39
C ASP A 96 -19.30 3.52 5.22
N LEU A 97 -18.77 3.52 3.99
CA LEU A 97 -17.48 4.13 3.66
C LEU A 97 -17.60 5.65 3.44
N GLY A 98 -18.83 6.19 3.40
CA GLY A 98 -19.08 7.62 3.20
C GLY A 98 -18.66 8.14 1.83
N ILE A 99 -18.48 7.24 0.84
CA ILE A 99 -18.12 7.58 -0.53
C ILE A 99 -19.35 8.10 -1.23
N LYS A 100 -19.33 9.37 -1.66
CA LYS A 100 -20.43 10.00 -2.41
C LYS A 100 -20.23 9.87 -3.90
N ALA A 101 -18.99 10.11 -4.35
CA ALA A 101 -18.62 9.98 -5.75
C ALA A 101 -17.14 9.65 -5.90
N VAL A 102 -16.79 9.04 -7.04
CA VAL A 102 -15.41 8.84 -7.49
C VAL A 102 -15.31 9.33 -8.92
N THR A 103 -14.39 10.24 -9.18
CA THR A 103 -14.06 10.68 -10.54
C THR A 103 -12.74 10.05 -10.97
N LEU A 104 -12.78 9.33 -12.09
CA LEU A 104 -11.63 8.68 -12.70
C LEU A 104 -11.25 9.40 -13.99
N LYS A 105 -9.97 9.72 -14.12
CA LYS A 105 -9.37 10.18 -15.38
C LYS A 105 -8.15 9.32 -15.68
N PHE A 106 -8.06 8.85 -16.91
CA PHE A 106 -6.99 7.98 -17.37
C PHE A 106 -6.10 8.72 -18.37
N ASP A 107 -4.83 8.85 -18.02
CA ASP A 107 -3.77 9.38 -18.88
C ASP A 107 -2.82 8.24 -19.28
N ALA A 108 -1.82 8.54 -20.12
CA ALA A 108 -0.92 7.51 -20.69
C ALA A 108 -0.14 6.72 -19.62
N ASP A 109 0.26 7.39 -18.54
CA ASP A 109 1.15 6.83 -17.51
C ASP A 109 0.52 6.80 -16.11
N ALA A 110 -0.71 7.29 -15.95
CA ALA A 110 -1.37 7.36 -14.66
C ALA A 110 -2.90 7.30 -14.72
N CYS A 111 -3.48 6.87 -13.60
CA CYS A 111 -4.88 7.05 -13.26
C CYS A 111 -5.01 8.14 -12.20
N HIS A 112 -5.83 9.15 -12.46
CA HIS A 112 -6.17 10.20 -11.52
C HIS A 112 -7.52 9.88 -10.88
N VAL A 113 -7.54 9.82 -9.55
CA VAL A 113 -8.73 9.52 -8.76
C VAL A 113 -9.04 10.70 -7.86
N MET A 114 -10.25 11.23 -7.98
CA MET A 114 -10.81 12.19 -7.04
C MET A 114 -11.96 11.53 -6.29
N LEU A 115 -11.80 11.37 -4.98
CA LEU A 115 -12.85 10.84 -4.11
C LEU A 115 -13.65 12.01 -3.56
N GLU A 116 -14.97 11.85 -3.45
CA GLU A 116 -15.81 12.75 -2.68
C GLU A 116 -16.30 12.03 -1.44
N LEU A 117 -15.76 12.46 -0.30
CA LEU A 117 -16.12 11.95 1.01
C LEU A 117 -16.82 13.06 1.81
N SER A 118 -17.55 12.69 2.85
CA SER A 118 -18.08 13.68 3.81
C SER A 118 -16.98 14.52 4.48
N SER A 119 -15.76 14.00 4.54
CA SER A 119 -14.58 14.68 5.14
C SER A 119 -13.79 15.56 4.18
N GLY A 120 -14.11 15.55 2.87
CA GLY A 120 -13.42 16.34 1.86
C GLY A 120 -13.30 15.64 0.51
N LYS A 121 -12.54 16.26 -0.41
CA LYS A 121 -12.34 15.77 -1.78
C LYS A 121 -10.87 15.45 -2.09
N PRO A 122 -10.29 14.36 -1.55
CA PRO A 122 -8.89 14.05 -1.81
C PRO A 122 -8.68 13.65 -3.26
N LYS A 123 -7.54 14.09 -3.81
CA LYS A 123 -7.06 13.76 -5.14
C LYS A 123 -5.80 12.92 -5.03
N VAL A 124 -5.81 11.74 -5.64
CA VAL A 124 -4.72 10.78 -5.61
C VAL A 124 -4.37 10.39 -7.04
N VAL A 125 -3.08 10.41 -7.36
CA VAL A 125 -2.57 9.98 -8.66
C VAL A 125 -1.91 8.62 -8.48
N PHE A 126 -2.20 7.69 -9.37
CA PHE A 126 -1.68 6.32 -9.37
C PHE A 126 -0.88 6.10 -10.65
N GLY A 127 0.43 5.90 -10.55
CA GLY A 127 1.28 5.62 -11.70
C GLY A 127 1.16 4.17 -12.16
N TYR A 128 1.18 3.92 -13.47
CA TYR A 128 1.26 2.55 -13.98
C TYR A 128 2.70 2.03 -13.84
N GLY A 129 2.91 1.09 -12.91
CA GLY A 129 4.22 0.46 -12.68
C GLY A 129 5.20 1.33 -11.87
N SER A 130 4.79 2.53 -11.48
CA SER A 130 5.59 3.50 -10.72
C SER A 130 4.77 4.13 -9.60
N TYR A 131 5.42 4.52 -8.50
CA TYR A 131 4.76 5.28 -7.45
C TYR A 131 4.61 6.75 -7.82
N MET A 132 3.39 7.24 -7.68
CA MET A 132 3.08 8.66 -7.68
C MET A 132 2.81 9.12 -6.25
N GLN A 133 3.33 10.30 -5.92
CA GLN A 133 3.17 10.87 -4.58
C GLN A 133 1.97 11.81 -4.55
N SER A 134 1.09 11.62 -3.57
CA SER A 134 -0.06 12.50 -3.30
C SER A 134 -0.18 12.79 -1.81
N LYS A 135 -0.88 13.87 -1.44
CA LYS A 135 -1.24 14.15 -0.05
C LYS A 135 -2.59 13.51 0.26
N PHE A 136 -2.66 12.75 1.34
CA PHE A 136 -3.88 12.06 1.77
C PHE A 136 -4.20 12.41 3.22
N ARG A 137 -5.45 12.73 3.51
CA ARG A 137 -5.89 12.97 4.89
C ARG A 137 -6.17 11.63 5.55
N TYR A 138 -5.39 11.30 6.57
CA TYR A 138 -5.56 10.09 7.36
C TYR A 138 -5.79 10.48 8.82
N GLN A 139 -6.92 10.06 9.39
CA GLN A 139 -7.35 10.48 10.72
C GLN A 139 -7.31 12.02 10.88
N ARG A 140 -6.56 12.54 11.85
CA ARG A 140 -6.45 13.97 12.16
C ARG A 140 -5.28 14.66 11.46
N SER A 141 -4.49 13.96 10.65
CA SER A 141 -3.31 14.51 9.98
C SER A 141 -3.37 14.33 8.46
N THR A 142 -2.44 14.97 7.76
CA THR A 142 -2.19 14.72 6.34
C THR A 142 -0.88 13.95 6.24
N THR A 143 -0.89 12.82 5.54
CA THR A 143 0.30 12.01 5.23
C THR A 143 0.53 11.99 3.72
N LEU A 144 1.71 11.51 3.32
CA LEU A 144 2.00 11.18 1.93
C LEU A 144 1.43 9.80 1.61
N ALA A 145 0.87 9.67 0.41
CA ALA A 145 0.48 8.40 -0.18
C ALA A 145 1.36 8.13 -1.40
N LEU A 146 2.07 7.01 -1.40
CA LEU A 146 2.78 6.48 -2.57
C LEU A 146 1.86 5.50 -3.27
N SER A 147 1.41 5.83 -4.48
CA SER A 147 0.31 5.13 -5.13
C SER A 147 0.66 4.65 -6.54
N CYS A 148 0.28 3.42 -6.87
CA CYS A 148 0.47 2.84 -8.20
C CYS A 148 -0.77 2.04 -8.64
N ALA A 149 -0.92 1.85 -9.94
CA ALA A 149 -2.04 1.17 -10.57
C ALA A 149 -1.58 0.08 -11.53
N SER A 150 -2.44 -0.90 -11.76
CA SER A 150 -2.28 -1.87 -12.84
C SER A 150 -3.65 -2.42 -13.24
N TRP A 151 -3.88 -2.56 -14.54
CA TRP A 151 -4.99 -3.35 -15.04
C TRP A 151 -4.73 -4.85 -14.79
N LYS A 152 -5.76 -5.57 -14.36
CA LYS A 152 -5.75 -7.04 -14.27
C LYS A 152 -6.24 -7.67 -15.57
N ASP A 153 -7.24 -7.03 -16.18
CA ASP A 153 -7.88 -7.37 -17.45
C ASP A 153 -8.60 -6.11 -18.00
N ASP A 154 -9.45 -6.26 -19.02
CA ASP A 154 -10.13 -5.15 -19.69
C ASP A 154 -11.22 -4.47 -18.86
N THR A 155 -11.67 -5.06 -17.76
CA THR A 155 -12.75 -4.55 -16.91
C THR A 155 -12.34 -4.40 -15.45
N THR A 156 -11.10 -4.70 -15.09
CA THR A 156 -10.64 -4.71 -13.70
C THR A 156 -9.36 -3.89 -13.55
N LEU A 157 -9.46 -2.78 -12.84
CA LEU A 157 -8.33 -1.94 -12.45
C LEU A 157 -7.99 -2.18 -10.98
N GLU A 158 -6.72 -2.42 -10.68
CA GLU A 158 -6.22 -2.46 -9.31
C GLU A 158 -5.44 -1.17 -9.01
N LEU A 159 -5.79 -0.56 -7.89
CA LEU A 159 -5.17 0.63 -7.33
C LEU A 159 -4.55 0.26 -5.98
N MET A 160 -3.31 0.67 -5.73
CA MET A 160 -2.65 0.45 -4.45
C MET A 160 -2.02 1.75 -3.95
N SER A 161 -2.22 2.05 -2.66
CA SER A 161 -1.66 3.20 -1.97
C SER A 161 -1.00 2.79 -0.67
N ARG A 162 0.26 3.16 -0.48
CA ARG A 162 0.97 3.05 0.80
C ARG A 162 0.97 4.40 1.48
N LEU A 163 0.47 4.46 2.72
CA LEU A 163 0.49 5.69 3.50
C LEU A 163 1.80 5.77 4.29
N VAL A 164 2.63 6.75 3.96
CA VAL A 164 3.95 6.96 4.57
C VAL A 164 3.79 7.22 6.07
N GLU A 165 4.77 6.77 6.86
CA GLU A 165 4.75 6.82 8.34
C GLU A 165 3.64 5.98 9.00
N THR A 166 2.98 5.12 8.21
CA THR A 166 1.99 4.16 8.73
C THR A 166 2.31 2.75 8.22
N PRO A 167 1.79 1.70 8.86
CA PRO A 167 1.93 0.33 8.37
C PRO A 167 0.96 0.02 7.21
N PHE A 168 0.09 0.94 6.82
CA PHE A 168 -1.07 0.64 5.99
C PHE A 168 -0.77 0.77 4.50
N THR A 169 -1.06 -0.32 3.80
CA THR A 169 -1.19 -0.38 2.34
C THR A 169 -2.64 -0.71 2.03
N TYR A 170 -3.32 0.19 1.33
CA TYR A 170 -4.67 -0.01 0.85
C TYR A 170 -4.62 -0.48 -0.60
N THR A 171 -5.44 -1.49 -0.92
CA THR A 171 -5.66 -1.95 -2.28
C THR A 171 -7.14 -1.80 -2.60
N VAL A 172 -7.46 -1.18 -3.73
CA VAL A 172 -8.82 -1.05 -4.26
C VAL A 172 -8.87 -1.72 -5.62
N THR A 173 -9.76 -2.71 -5.76
CA THR A 173 -10.10 -3.28 -7.06
C THR A 173 -11.36 -2.60 -7.56
N CYS A 174 -11.27 -1.99 -8.75
CA CYS A 174 -12.36 -1.36 -9.47
C CYS A 174 -12.82 -2.30 -10.59
N GLY A 175 -14.00 -2.90 -10.43
CA GLY A 175 -14.67 -3.67 -11.48
C GLY A 175 -15.60 -2.79 -12.29
N PHE A 176 -15.48 -2.81 -13.61
CA PHE A 176 -16.28 -2.00 -14.52
C PHE A 176 -17.31 -2.84 -15.28
N ALA A 177 -18.52 -2.30 -15.37
CA ALA A 177 -19.59 -2.75 -16.24
C ALA A 177 -20.19 -1.53 -16.95
N PRO A 178 -21.01 -1.71 -18.01
CA PRO A 178 -21.60 -0.58 -18.72
C PRO A 178 -22.30 0.41 -17.77
N GLY A 179 -21.77 1.64 -17.69
CA GLY A 179 -22.30 2.70 -16.83
C GLY A 179 -22.18 2.44 -15.31
N GLN A 180 -21.41 1.44 -14.88
CA GLN A 180 -21.31 1.05 -13.47
C GLN A 180 -19.86 0.78 -13.04
N ILE A 181 -19.61 0.99 -11.76
CA ILE A 181 -18.35 0.63 -11.10
C ILE A 181 -18.63 -0.09 -9.79
N GLU A 182 -17.87 -1.12 -9.52
CA GLU A 182 -17.82 -1.81 -8.24
C GLU A 182 -16.45 -1.57 -7.60
N LEU A 183 -16.42 -1.14 -6.34
CA LEU A 183 -15.18 -0.95 -5.59
C LEU A 183 -15.12 -1.97 -4.45
N GLN A 184 -14.07 -2.79 -4.47
CA GLN A 184 -13.68 -3.67 -3.36
C GLN A 184 -12.35 -3.19 -2.79
N ALA A 185 -12.36 -2.70 -1.56
CA ALA A 185 -11.15 -2.23 -0.88
C ALA A 185 -10.66 -3.26 0.15
N SER A 186 -9.35 -3.29 0.37
CA SER A 186 -8.72 -4.02 1.47
C SER A 186 -7.50 -3.29 2.03
N VAL A 187 -7.04 -3.70 3.20
CA VAL A 187 -5.81 -3.22 3.85
C VAL A 187 -4.93 -4.40 4.25
N ASN A 188 -3.60 -4.24 4.12
CA ASN A 188 -2.63 -5.31 4.43
C ASN A 188 -2.76 -5.84 5.87
N CYS A 189 -2.95 -4.95 6.84
CA CYS A 189 -3.07 -5.25 8.27
C CYS A 189 -4.13 -4.35 8.93
N SER A 190 -4.82 -4.87 9.95
CA SER A 190 -5.91 -4.18 10.66
C SER A 190 -6.16 -4.86 11.99
N PHE A 191 -6.68 -4.11 12.97
CA PHE A 191 -7.23 -4.69 14.22
C PHE A 191 -8.63 -5.30 14.03
N GLY A 192 -9.31 -4.95 12.94
CA GLY A 192 -10.61 -5.48 12.55
C GLY A 192 -10.54 -6.19 11.19
N PRO A 193 -11.67 -6.28 10.48
CA PRO A 193 -11.70 -6.79 9.12
C PRO A 193 -10.67 -6.07 8.23
N ARG A 194 -10.02 -6.85 7.36
CA ARG A 194 -9.09 -6.32 6.36
C ARG A 194 -9.77 -6.00 5.04
N GLU A 195 -10.94 -6.56 4.81
CA GLU A 195 -11.77 -6.30 3.64
C GLU A 195 -12.90 -5.37 4.02
N PHE A 196 -13.14 -4.36 3.18
CA PHE A 196 -14.24 -3.43 3.35
C PHE A 196 -15.46 -3.91 2.55
N PRO A 197 -16.68 -3.52 2.93
CA PRO A 197 -17.86 -3.82 2.14
C PRO A 197 -17.74 -3.32 0.70
N VAL A 198 -18.19 -4.12 -0.26
CA VAL A 198 -18.32 -3.72 -1.66
C VAL A 198 -19.25 -2.51 -1.77
N VAL A 199 -18.84 -1.48 -2.52
CA VAL A 199 -19.72 -0.37 -2.88
C VAL A 199 -19.88 -0.29 -4.39
N ARG A 200 -21.09 0.02 -4.85
CA ARG A 200 -21.44 0.08 -6.27
C ARG A 200 -21.91 1.48 -6.64
N GLY A 201 -21.32 2.03 -7.68
CA GLY A 201 -21.61 3.35 -8.20
C GLY A 201 -22.11 3.28 -9.64
N ARG A 202 -22.80 4.32 -10.08
CA ARG A 202 -23.24 4.50 -11.47
C ARG A 202 -22.59 5.73 -12.07
N LEU A 203 -22.25 5.65 -13.33
CA LEU A 203 -21.74 6.79 -14.09
C LEU A 203 -22.82 7.88 -14.11
N GLU A 204 -22.44 9.09 -13.74
CA GLU A 204 -23.29 10.26 -13.83
C GLU A 204 -23.44 10.60 -15.32
N GLU A 205 -24.68 10.62 -15.82
CA GLU A 205 -24.96 11.06 -17.19
C GLU A 205 -24.54 12.52 -17.31
N ALA A 206 -23.82 12.87 -18.37
CA ALA A 206 -23.49 14.25 -18.64
C ALA A 206 -24.81 15.01 -18.81
N GLU A 207 -25.07 16.01 -17.95
CA GLU A 207 -26.16 16.95 -18.17
C GLU A 207 -26.01 17.51 -19.58
N SER A 208 -27.00 17.22 -20.42
CA SER A 208 -27.09 17.80 -21.75
C SER A 208 -27.34 19.28 -21.51
N VAL A 209 -26.30 20.10 -21.67
CA VAL A 209 -26.46 21.55 -21.72
C VAL A 209 -27.28 21.84 -22.97
N SER A 210 -28.57 22.08 -22.77
CA SER A 210 -29.52 22.57 -23.78
C SER A 210 -29.22 24.01 -24.17
#